data_AF-A0A170VLZ0-F1
#
_entry.id   AF-A0A170VLZ0-F1
#
_cell.length_a   1.000
_cell.length_b   1.000
_cell.length_c   1.000
_cell.angle_alpha   90.00
_cell.angle_beta   90.00
_cell.angle_gamma   90.00
#
_symmetry.space_group_name_H-M   'P 1'
#
loop_
_entity.id
_entity.type
_entity.pdbx_description
1 polymer ?
#
loop_
_entity_poly.entity_id
_entity_poly.type
_entity_poly.pdbx_seq_one_letter_code
_entity_poly.pdbx_strand_id
1 'polypeptide(L)'
;HTILFFYNDHTNDFPLYTEAIKFFKHPESMVRIAVRTLTLNVYRVQDHSMLKFIRNKTAAPYFSNLVWFIGNHVLELDTCVRNDADHSSQSRLADLVAEHLDHLHYLNDILSLNIDDLNDVLIDHLLNKLFIPLYIFSLLPQKQSS
;
A
#
# COMPACT_ATOMS: atom_id res chain seq x y z
N HIS A 1 24.50 -2.70 4.49
CA HIS A 1 25.61 -1.78 4.18
C HIS A 1 25.39 -0.93 2.93
N THR A 2 24.91 -1.45 1.79
CA THR A 2 24.78 -0.65 0.54
C THR A 2 23.67 0.41 0.54
N ILE A 3 22.58 0.23 1.28
CA ILE A 3 21.43 1.17 1.26
C ILE A 3 21.75 2.49 1.97
N LEU A 4 22.56 2.46 3.03
CA LEU A 4 23.08 3.65 3.72
C LEU A 4 23.84 4.57 2.76
N PHE A 5 24.49 4.01 1.73
CA PHE A 5 25.27 4.81 0.78
C PHE A 5 24.41 5.79 -0.03
N PHE A 6 23.12 5.50 -0.21
CA PHE A 6 22.21 6.33 -1.00
C PHE A 6 21.46 7.38 -0.18
N TYR A 7 21.57 7.34 1.15
CA TYR A 7 21.02 8.35 2.03
C TYR A 7 22.10 9.39 2.35
N ASN A 8 21.78 10.66 2.15
CA ASN A 8 22.67 11.77 2.47
C ASN A 8 22.20 12.47 3.74
N ASP A 9 22.86 12.19 4.86
CA ASP A 9 22.59 12.82 6.17
C ASP A 9 22.74 14.35 6.14
N HIS A 10 23.70 14.88 5.36
CA HIS A 10 24.00 16.32 5.33
C HIS A 10 22.87 17.13 4.68
N THR A 11 22.25 16.58 3.65
CA THR A 11 21.14 17.23 2.93
C THR A 11 19.77 16.68 3.33
N ASN A 12 19.74 15.67 4.20
CA ASN A 12 18.56 14.91 4.58
C ASN A 12 17.76 14.46 3.35
N ASP A 13 18.46 13.80 2.41
CA ASP A 13 17.91 13.42 1.10
C ASP A 13 18.12 11.94 0.82
N PHE A 14 17.15 11.34 0.12
CA PHE A 14 17.18 9.92 -0.26
C PHE A 14 16.61 9.68 -1.67
N PRO A 15 17.28 10.17 -2.74
CA PRO A 15 16.72 10.20 -4.10
C PRO A 15 16.25 8.84 -4.62
N LEU A 16 17.04 7.78 -4.38
CA LEU A 16 16.69 6.45 -4.85
C LEU A 16 15.36 5.97 -4.26
N TYR A 17 15.16 6.17 -2.95
CA TYR A 17 13.93 5.79 -2.27
C TYR A 17 12.75 6.69 -2.68
N THR A 18 12.93 8.01 -2.69
CA THR A 18 11.86 8.97 -3.00
C THR A 18 11.36 8.85 -4.44
N GLU A 19 12.24 8.56 -5.40
CA GLU A 19 11.81 8.30 -6.78
C GLU A 19 11.17 6.91 -6.92
N ALA A 20 11.74 5.87 -6.30
CA ALA A 20 11.21 4.51 -6.40
C ALA A 20 9.76 4.40 -5.88
N ILE A 21 9.43 5.04 -4.75
CA ILE A 21 8.08 4.94 -4.18
C ILE A 21 6.99 5.55 -5.07
N LYS A 22 7.32 6.40 -6.05
CA LYS A 22 6.36 6.94 -7.02
C LYS A 22 5.77 5.85 -7.93
N PHE A 23 6.50 4.75 -8.12
CA PHE A 23 6.12 3.63 -8.98
C PHE A 23 5.29 2.55 -8.27
N PHE A 24 4.82 2.78 -7.04
CA PHE A 24 4.10 1.77 -6.26
C PHE A 24 2.82 1.24 -6.92
N LYS A 25 2.19 2.04 -7.79
CA LYS A 25 0.98 1.70 -8.56
C LYS A 25 1.26 1.46 -10.05
N HIS A 26 2.50 1.12 -10.41
CA HIS A 26 2.87 0.84 -11.80
C HIS A 26 2.06 -0.36 -12.35
N PRO A 27 1.63 -0.37 -13.63
CA PRO A 27 0.84 -1.46 -14.21
C PRO A 27 1.57 -2.81 -14.22
N GLU A 28 2.89 -2.80 -14.40
CA GLU A 28 3.70 -4.03 -14.36
C GLU A 28 3.92 -4.51 -12.92
N SER A 29 3.56 -5.76 -12.65
CA SER A 29 3.70 -6.39 -11.32
C SER A 29 5.16 -6.44 -10.85
N MET A 30 6.09 -6.74 -11.75
CA MET A 30 7.53 -6.80 -11.45
C MET A 30 8.06 -5.46 -10.93
N VAL A 31 7.58 -4.34 -11.47
CA VAL A 31 7.94 -2.99 -10.98
C VAL A 31 7.38 -2.78 -9.58
N ARG A 32 6.12 -3.15 -9.31
CA ARG A 32 5.54 -3.07 -7.97
C ARG A 32 6.31 -3.93 -6.96
N ILE A 33 6.71 -5.14 -7.34
CA ILE A 33 7.53 -6.04 -6.52
C ILE A 33 8.89 -5.41 -6.19
N ALA A 34 9.56 -4.81 -7.19
CA ALA A 34 10.82 -4.12 -6.97
C ALA A 34 10.68 -2.95 -6.00
N VAL A 35 9.63 -2.14 -6.13
CA VAL A 35 9.33 -1.04 -5.21
C VAL A 35 9.10 -1.56 -3.79
N ARG A 36 8.24 -2.57 -3.61
CA ARG A 36 7.96 -3.19 -2.29
C ARG A 36 9.21 -3.78 -1.64
N THR A 37 10.05 -4.43 -2.44
CA THR A 37 11.32 -5.00 -1.95
C THR A 37 12.26 -3.87 -1.50
N LEU A 38 12.35 -2.80 -2.28
CA LEU A 38 13.17 -1.64 -1.96
C LEU A 38 12.69 -0.95 -0.67
N THR A 39 11.39 -0.69 -0.53
CA THR A 39 10.84 -0.05 0.67
C THR A 39 11.08 -0.88 1.93
N LEU A 40 10.80 -2.20 1.88
CA LEU A 40 11.05 -3.10 3.01
C LEU A 40 12.53 -3.14 3.38
N ASN A 41 13.41 -3.20 2.39
CA ASN A 41 14.85 -3.18 2.64
C ASN A 41 15.32 -1.85 3.26
N VAL A 42 14.75 -0.73 2.82
CA VAL A 42 15.01 0.60 3.41
C VAL A 42 14.54 0.67 4.85
N TYR A 43 13.33 0.21 5.15
CA TYR A 43 12.77 0.22 6.51
C TYR A 43 13.57 -0.67 7.46
N ARG A 44 14.10 -1.81 6.98
CA ARG A 44 14.91 -2.76 7.76
C ARG A 44 16.29 -2.24 8.16
N VAL A 45 16.81 -1.16 7.58
CA VAL A 45 18.16 -0.65 7.91
C VAL A 45 18.25 -0.18 9.36
N GLN A 46 17.12 0.16 10.01
CA GLN A 46 17.04 0.64 11.40
C GLN A 46 17.96 1.83 11.73
N ASP A 47 18.32 2.62 10.73
CA ASP A 47 19.05 3.87 10.93
C ASP A 47 18.09 4.99 11.36
N HIS A 48 18.41 5.69 12.44
CA HIS A 48 17.53 6.68 13.04
C HIS A 48 17.28 7.88 12.11
N SER A 49 18.30 8.38 11.42
CA SER A 49 18.16 9.51 10.50
C SER A 49 17.28 9.15 9.31
N MET A 50 17.50 7.96 8.72
CA MET A 50 16.68 7.43 7.63
C MET A 50 15.23 7.24 8.04
N LEU A 51 14.97 6.60 9.19
CA LEU A 51 13.60 6.39 9.68
C LEU A 51 12.90 7.72 9.96
N LYS A 52 13.61 8.69 10.53
CA LYS A 52 13.10 10.04 10.77
C LYS A 52 12.79 10.77 9.46
N PHE A 53 13.63 10.63 8.43
CA PHE A 53 13.34 11.14 7.09
C PHE A 53 12.06 10.51 6.54
N ILE A 54 11.97 9.18 6.57
CA ILE A 54 10.84 8.42 6.03
C ILE A 54 9.54 8.85 6.70
N ARG A 55 9.50 8.81 8.05
CA ARG A 55 8.33 9.20 8.86
C ARG A 55 7.87 10.62 8.54
N ASN A 56 8.80 11.58 8.51
CA ASN A 56 8.45 12.99 8.39
C ASN A 56 8.16 13.46 6.96
N LYS A 57 8.75 12.81 5.95
CA LYS A 57 8.69 13.29 4.56
C LYS A 57 7.81 12.42 3.67
N THR A 58 7.75 11.11 3.91
CA THR A 58 7.22 10.18 2.90
C THR A 58 6.13 9.25 3.42
N ALA A 59 6.18 8.81 4.68
CA ALA A 59 5.31 7.75 5.19
C ALA A 59 3.82 8.12 5.06
N ALA A 60 3.42 9.30 5.52
CA ALA A 60 2.03 9.74 5.46
C ALA A 60 1.48 9.83 4.02
N PRO A 61 2.09 10.57 3.07
CA PRO A 61 1.56 10.63 1.70
C PRO A 61 1.66 9.28 0.98
N TYR A 62 2.73 8.52 1.20
CA TYR A 62 2.90 7.20 0.58
C TYR A 62 1.84 6.21 1.05
N PHE A 63 1.68 6.02 2.37
CA PHE A 63 0.68 5.11 2.93
C PHE A 63 -0.74 5.55 2.62
N SER A 64 -1.03 6.86 2.61
CA SER A 64 -2.32 7.36 2.14
C SER A 64 -2.64 6.92 0.72
N ASN A 65 -1.68 7.09 -0.20
CA ASN A 65 -1.89 6.73 -1.60
C ASN A 65 -1.96 5.21 -1.79
N LEU A 66 -1.19 4.44 -1.03
CA LEU A 66 -1.25 2.98 -1.02
C LEU A 66 -2.61 2.48 -0.55
N VAL A 67 -3.10 2.96 0.59
CA VAL A 67 -4.40 2.55 1.15
C VAL A 67 -5.54 2.94 0.22
N TRP A 68 -5.49 4.15 -0.36
CA TRP A 68 -6.47 4.57 -1.36
C TRP A 68 -6.46 3.66 -2.60
N PHE A 69 -5.27 3.30 -3.10
CA PHE A 69 -5.12 2.38 -4.23
C PHE A 69 -5.74 1.00 -3.93
N ILE A 70 -5.47 0.45 -2.74
CA ILE A 70 -6.06 -0.80 -2.28
C ILE A 70 -7.60 -0.69 -2.20
N GLY A 71 -8.12 0.44 -1.71
CA GLY A 71 -9.56 0.70 -1.67
C GLY A 71 -10.22 0.66 -3.05
N ASN A 72 -9.60 1.28 -4.07
CA ASN A 72 -10.12 1.20 -5.43
C ASN A 72 -10.10 -0.23 -6.00
N HIS A 73 -9.06 -0.99 -5.67
CA HIS A 73 -8.93 -2.38 -6.10
C HIS A 73 -10.03 -3.27 -5.50
N VAL A 74 -10.43 -3.01 -4.24
CA VAL A 74 -11.60 -3.66 -3.61
C VAL A 74 -12.91 -3.32 -4.36
N LEU A 75 -13.08 -2.07 -4.80
CA LEU A 75 -14.27 -1.67 -5.57
C LEU A 75 -14.32 -2.34 -6.96
N GLU A 76 -13.17 -2.50 -7.61
CA GLU A 76 -13.06 -3.23 -8.87
C GLU A 76 -13.38 -4.72 -8.69
N LEU A 77 -12.86 -5.33 -7.62
CA LEU A 77 -13.17 -6.71 -7.25
C LEU A 77 -14.67 -6.89 -7.02
N ASP A 78 -15.28 -6.04 -6.20
CA ASP A 78 -16.72 -6.08 -5.93
C ASP A 78 -17.56 -5.89 -7.22
N THR A 79 -17.16 -4.98 -8.11
CA THR A 79 -17.82 -4.82 -9.42
C THR A 79 -17.69 -6.07 -10.27
N CYS A 80 -16.55 -6.75 -10.23
CA CYS A 80 -16.34 -8.01 -10.95
C CYS A 80 -17.26 -9.12 -10.42
N VAL A 81 -17.38 -9.25 -9.10
CA VAL A 81 -18.26 -10.24 -8.45
C VAL A 81 -19.74 -9.99 -8.79
N ARG A 82 -20.18 -8.73 -8.78
CA ARG A 82 -21.58 -8.38 -9.08
C ARG A 82 -21.99 -8.62 -10.53
N ASN A 83 -21.02 -8.61 -11.46
CA ASN A 83 -21.25 -8.80 -12.89
C ASN A 83 -20.96 -10.24 -13.38
N ASP A 84 -20.76 -11.19 -12.47
CA ASP A 84 -20.30 -12.57 -12.75
C ASP A 84 -21.42 -13.48 -13.33
N ALA A 85 -21.99 -13.07 -14.48
CA ALA A 85 -23.02 -13.84 -15.20
C ALA A 85 -22.44 -14.85 -16.21
N ASP A 86 -21.14 -14.78 -16.54
CA ASP A 86 -20.50 -15.63 -17.56
C ASP A 86 -19.20 -16.28 -17.04
N HIS A 87 -18.93 -17.54 -17.40
CA HIS A 87 -17.71 -18.28 -16.99
C HIS A 87 -16.36 -17.61 -17.33
N SER A 88 -16.37 -16.54 -18.14
CA SER A 88 -15.23 -15.65 -18.44
C SER A 88 -14.74 -14.83 -17.23
N SER A 89 -15.62 -14.48 -16.29
CA SER A 89 -15.26 -13.62 -15.15
C SER A 89 -14.53 -14.34 -14.01
N GLN A 90 -14.53 -15.68 -13.96
CA GLN A 90 -13.85 -16.42 -12.91
C GLN A 90 -12.32 -16.29 -12.93
N SER A 91 -11.70 -16.34 -14.12
CA SER A 91 -10.24 -16.17 -14.22
C SER A 91 -9.83 -14.75 -13.84
N ARG A 92 -10.59 -13.74 -14.30
CA ARG A 92 -10.35 -12.33 -13.96
C ARG A 92 -10.53 -12.08 -12.47
N LEU A 93 -11.55 -12.67 -11.85
CA LEU A 93 -11.79 -12.55 -10.42
C LEU A 93 -10.63 -13.18 -9.62
N ALA A 94 -10.12 -14.34 -10.04
CA ALA A 94 -8.97 -14.96 -9.40
C ALA A 94 -7.72 -14.06 -9.45
N ASP A 95 -7.46 -13.42 -10.60
CA ASP A 95 -6.35 -12.48 -10.75
C ASP A 95 -6.50 -11.25 -9.84
N LEU A 96 -7.71 -10.67 -9.77
CA LEU A 96 -8.01 -9.54 -8.88
C LEU A 96 -7.86 -9.93 -7.40
N VAL A 97 -8.32 -11.12 -7.00
CA VAL A 97 -8.15 -11.61 -5.63
C VAL A 97 -6.67 -11.82 -5.30
N ALA A 98 -5.90 -12.40 -6.21
CA ALA A 98 -4.47 -12.62 -6.02
C ALA A 98 -3.70 -11.30 -5.86
N GLU A 99 -3.98 -10.31 -6.72
CA GLU A 99 -3.37 -8.99 -6.61
C GLU A 99 -3.79 -8.26 -5.33
N HIS A 100 -5.05 -8.42 -4.89
CA HIS A 100 -5.50 -7.85 -3.62
C HIS A 100 -4.75 -8.49 -2.44
N LEU A 101 -4.59 -9.81 -2.45
CA LEU A 101 -3.85 -10.55 -1.43
C LEU A 101 -2.39 -10.12 -1.37
N ASP A 102 -1.74 -9.88 -2.51
CA ASP A 102 -0.38 -9.33 -2.58
C ASP A 102 -0.26 -7.97 -1.89
N HIS A 103 -1.28 -7.11 -2.01
CA HIS A 103 -1.30 -5.83 -1.30
C HIS A 103 -1.39 -6.03 0.21
N LEU A 104 -2.25 -6.94 0.67
CA LEU A 104 -2.39 -7.26 2.09
C LEU A 104 -1.11 -7.87 2.67
N HIS A 105 -0.44 -8.75 1.93
CA HIS A 105 0.86 -9.29 2.32
C HIS A 105 1.91 -8.19 2.45
N TYR A 106 1.97 -7.24 1.52
CA TYR A 106 2.90 -6.12 1.64
C TYR A 106 2.62 -5.23 2.87
N LEU A 107 1.34 -4.93 3.16
CA LEU A 107 0.97 -4.21 4.38
C LEU A 107 1.40 -4.97 5.63
N ASN A 108 1.16 -6.27 5.67
CA ASN A 108 1.58 -7.14 6.76
C ASN A 108 3.11 -7.16 6.91
N ASP A 109 3.86 -7.21 5.81
CA ASP A 109 5.31 -7.20 5.84
C ASP A 109 5.85 -5.90 6.44
N ILE A 110 5.24 -4.75 6.15
CA ILE A 110 5.59 -3.46 6.79
C ILE A 110 5.30 -3.54 8.29
N LEU A 111 4.10 -3.96 8.69
CA LEU A 111 3.70 -4.05 10.10
C LEU A 111 4.61 -5.00 10.89
N SER A 112 5.00 -6.10 10.27
CA SER A 112 5.87 -7.14 10.84
C SER A 112 7.31 -6.70 11.03
N LEU A 113 7.72 -5.53 10.49
CA LEU A 113 9.00 -4.92 10.83
C LEU A 113 9.02 -4.37 12.27
N ASN A 114 7.85 -4.20 12.89
CA ASN A 114 7.69 -3.67 14.26
C ASN A 114 8.40 -2.33 14.47
N ILE A 115 8.22 -1.42 13.51
CA ILE A 115 8.72 -0.03 13.60
C ILE A 115 7.52 0.83 14.00
N ASP A 116 7.40 1.14 15.29
CA ASP A 116 6.23 1.83 15.87
C ASP A 116 5.84 3.09 15.09
N ASP A 117 6.82 3.93 14.76
CA ASP A 117 6.61 5.13 13.94
C ASP A 117 6.04 4.84 12.54
N LEU A 118 6.33 3.70 11.91
CA LEU A 118 5.71 3.40 10.62
C LEU A 118 4.34 2.76 10.81
N ASN A 119 4.23 1.88 11.80
CA ASN A 119 3.01 1.17 12.14
C ASN A 119 1.88 2.13 12.52
N ASP A 120 2.16 3.13 13.35
CA ASP A 120 1.17 4.14 13.75
C ASP A 120 0.59 4.88 12.54
N VAL A 121 1.43 5.33 11.60
CA VAL A 121 0.94 6.02 10.39
C VAL A 121 0.14 5.08 9.52
N LEU A 122 0.62 3.85 9.33
CA LEU A 122 -0.03 2.89 8.45
C LEU A 122 -1.39 2.47 9.00
N ILE A 123 -1.48 2.15 10.28
CA ILE A 123 -2.71 1.76 10.97
C ILE A 123 -3.72 2.90 10.95
N ASP A 124 -3.30 4.14 11.23
CA ASP A 124 -4.17 5.32 11.15
C ASP A 124 -4.80 5.45 9.76
N HIS A 125 -4.01 5.29 8.69
CA HIS A 125 -4.50 5.34 7.33
C HIS A 125 -5.43 4.18 6.99
N LEU A 126 -5.09 2.95 7.38
CA LEU A 126 -5.93 1.77 7.16
C LEU A 126 -7.28 1.90 7.85
N LEU A 127 -7.30 2.32 9.12
CA LEU A 127 -8.53 2.51 9.87
C LEU A 127 -9.38 3.63 9.27
N ASN A 128 -8.83 4.83 9.11
CA ASN A 128 -9.60 6.01 8.75
C ASN A 128 -9.99 6.08 7.27
N LYS A 129 -9.16 5.53 6.37
CA LYS A 129 -9.37 5.69 4.91
C LYS A 129 -9.86 4.43 4.22
N LEU A 130 -9.76 3.26 4.85
CA LEU A 130 -10.20 1.99 4.26
C LEU A 130 -11.27 1.32 5.11
N PHE A 131 -10.94 0.89 6.33
CA PHE A 131 -11.82 0.05 7.12
C PHE A 131 -13.08 0.77 7.60
N ILE A 132 -12.94 1.93 8.27
CA ILE A 132 -14.10 2.68 8.76
C ILE A 132 -15.07 3.02 7.62
N PRO A 133 -14.62 3.60 6.49
CA PRO A 133 -15.49 3.83 5.35
C PRO A 133 -16.18 2.55 4.86
N LEU A 134 -15.43 1.46 4.64
CA LEU A 134 -16.00 0.20 4.14
C LEU A 134 -17.05 -0.39 5.09
N TYR A 135 -16.78 -0.40 6.40
CA TYR A 135 -17.74 -0.86 7.40
C TYR A 135 -18.99 0.01 7.42
N ILE A 136 -18.84 1.33 7.39
CA ILE A 136 -19.99 2.24 7.35
C ILE A 136 -20.81 2.01 6.06
N PHE A 137 -20.18 1.94 4.89
CA PHE A 137 -20.86 1.69 3.63
C PHE A 137 -21.58 0.34 3.60
N SER A 138 -21.01 -0.70 4.20
CA SER A 138 -21.64 -2.01 4.36
C SER A 138 -22.90 -1.98 5.24
N LEU A 139 -22.99 -1.03 6.18
CA LEU A 139 -24.09 -0.92 7.14
C LEU A 139 -25.17 0.06 6.69
N LEU A 140 -24.88 0.92 5.72
CA LEU A 140 -25.87 1.81 5.15
C LEU A 140 -26.86 1.01 4.29
N PRO A 141 -28.19 1.24 4.42
CA PRO A 141 -29.17 0.61 3.56
C PRO A 141 -28.83 0.90 2.10
N GLN A 142 -28.69 -0.13 1.27
CA GLN A 142 -28.59 0.08 -0.18
C GLN A 142 -29.87 0.80 -0.61
N LYS A 143 -29.75 2.05 -1.06
CA LYS A 143 -30.85 2.75 -1.71
C LYS A 143 -31.24 1.92 -2.93
N GLN A 144 -32.35 1.20 -2.85
CA GLN A 144 -33.01 0.66 -4.03
C GLN A 144 -33.45 1.88 -4.85
N SER A 145 -32.72 2.17 -5.93
CA SER A 145 -33.17 3.11 -6.96
C SER A 145 -34.44 2.54 -7.57
N SER A 146 -35.57 3.13 -7.20
CA SER A 146 -36.89 2.92 -7.82
C SER A 146 -36.98 3.64 -9.16
#